data_AF-A0A6N8F8L3-F1
#
_entry.id   AF-A0A6N8F8L3-F1
#
_cell.length_a   1.000
_cell.length_b   1.000
_cell.length_c   1.000
_cell.angle_alpha   90.00
_cell.angle_beta   90.00
_cell.angle_gamma   90.00
#
_symmetry.space_group_name_H-M   'P 1'
#
loop_
_entity.id
_entity.type
_entity.pdbx_description
1 polymer ?
#
loop_
_entity_poly.entity_id
_entity_poly.type
_entity_poly.pdbx_seq_one_letter_code
_entity_poly.pdbx_strand_id
1 'polypeptide(L)'
;MQRTVTRLACTKLWSKILSVELVQQGSFSYRSLKTLSELGTKEAKIFYKAVRLMCRFNEEHSGRLLTGLYKKPTLINIFSSSGKVSLNLNQFGLSYTHLISLAELGLIHQQEIESAPYNSKDTLKLSQNKQSFDVVVKQKDVVFTYYKLTPSGYELSRLVNPPNDSDFINYLLRDFGDLLSGNYDVTTKA
;
A
#
# COMPACT_ATOMS: atom_id res chain seq x y z
N MET A 1 -8.92 27.52 0.99
CA MET A 1 -7.61 27.10 1.54
C MET A 1 -7.10 25.75 1.00
N GLN A 2 -7.94 24.69 0.87
CA GLN A 2 -7.52 23.39 0.33
C GLN A 2 -7.04 23.41 -1.15
N ARG A 3 -7.56 24.31 -2.00
CA ARG A 3 -7.19 24.40 -3.43
C ARG A 3 -5.74 24.85 -3.70
N THR A 4 -5.15 25.66 -2.82
CA THR A 4 -3.76 26.16 -2.99
C THR A 4 -2.72 25.11 -2.63
N VAL A 5 -2.95 24.37 -1.54
CA VAL A 5 -2.09 23.25 -1.09
C VAL A 5 -1.99 22.16 -2.17
N THR A 6 -3.09 21.94 -2.90
CA THR A 6 -3.17 20.89 -3.90
C THR A 6 -2.38 21.13 -5.19
N ARG A 7 -2.18 22.38 -5.60
CA ARG A 7 -1.38 22.72 -6.79
C ARG A 7 0.12 22.59 -6.47
N LEU A 8 0.48 22.91 -5.23
CA LEU A 8 1.84 22.79 -4.69
C LEU A 8 2.30 21.33 -4.60
N ALA A 9 1.46 20.38 -4.15
CA ALA A 9 1.86 18.98 -4.02
C ALA A 9 2.25 18.32 -5.37
N CYS A 10 1.47 18.58 -6.43
CA CYS A 10 1.76 18.11 -7.78
C CYS A 10 3.03 18.76 -8.33
N THR A 11 3.10 20.10 -8.31
CA THR A 11 4.32 20.81 -8.76
C THR A 11 5.55 20.46 -7.94
N LYS A 12 5.42 20.06 -6.66
CA LYS A 12 6.54 19.58 -5.84
C LYS A 12 7.00 18.18 -6.20
N LEU A 13 6.09 17.27 -6.54
CA LEU A 13 6.44 15.96 -7.09
C LEU A 13 7.18 16.15 -8.42
N TRP A 14 6.58 16.89 -9.35
CA TRP A 14 7.18 17.24 -10.64
C TRP A 14 8.55 17.91 -10.51
N SER A 15 8.67 18.91 -9.64
CA SER A 15 9.94 19.62 -9.45
C SER A 15 11.00 18.73 -8.82
N LYS A 16 10.64 17.89 -7.85
CA LYS A 16 11.59 16.95 -7.25
C LYS A 16 12.08 15.93 -8.27
N ILE A 17 11.21 15.44 -9.13
CA ILE A 17 11.56 14.44 -10.15
C ILE A 17 12.51 15.04 -11.17
N LEU A 18 12.18 16.21 -11.72
CA LEU A 18 13.06 16.92 -12.64
C LEU A 18 14.39 17.27 -11.98
N SER A 19 14.40 17.73 -10.72
CA SER A 19 15.64 17.99 -9.99
C SER A 19 16.50 16.74 -9.78
N VAL A 20 15.90 15.57 -9.52
CA VAL A 20 16.65 14.32 -9.36
C VAL A 20 17.21 13.85 -10.71
N GLU A 21 16.42 13.88 -11.78
CA GLU A 21 16.87 13.45 -13.11
C GLU A 21 17.95 14.38 -13.70
N LEU A 22 17.86 15.69 -13.43
CA LEU A 22 18.89 16.67 -13.82
C LEU A 22 20.24 16.43 -13.13
N VAL A 23 20.23 15.83 -11.93
CA VAL A 23 21.44 15.55 -11.14
C VAL A 23 21.97 14.14 -11.40
N GLN A 24 21.10 13.15 -11.63
CA GLN A 24 21.45 11.76 -11.96
C GLN A 24 20.58 11.22 -13.09
N GLN A 25 21.14 11.22 -14.31
CA GLN A 25 20.50 10.63 -15.49
C GLN A 25 20.29 9.12 -15.29
N GLY A 26 19.09 8.62 -15.61
CA GLY A 26 18.76 7.19 -15.51
C GLY A 26 18.27 6.74 -14.12
N SER A 27 17.93 7.69 -13.23
CA SER A 27 17.33 7.38 -11.93
C SER A 27 15.93 6.77 -12.05
N PHE A 28 15.24 7.11 -13.15
CA PHE A 28 13.91 6.61 -13.50
C PHE A 28 13.92 5.96 -14.88
N SER A 29 13.17 4.86 -15.02
CA SER A 29 12.97 4.24 -16.32
C SER A 29 12.12 5.14 -17.24
N TYR A 30 12.29 4.98 -18.55
CA TYR A 30 11.44 5.65 -19.54
C TYR A 30 9.95 5.41 -19.30
N ARG A 31 9.57 4.21 -18.86
CA ARG A 31 8.18 3.88 -18.52
C ARG A 31 7.68 4.71 -17.35
N SER A 32 8.47 4.87 -16.30
CA SER A 32 8.14 5.73 -15.14
C SER A 32 7.98 7.19 -15.54
N LEU A 33 8.88 7.71 -16.37
CA LEU A 33 8.81 9.10 -16.86
C LEU A 33 7.58 9.33 -17.75
N LYS A 34 7.26 8.37 -18.61
CA LYS A 34 6.04 8.40 -19.44
C LYS A 34 4.78 8.38 -18.55
N THR A 35 4.68 7.43 -17.62
CA THR A 35 3.56 7.36 -16.67
C THR A 35 3.42 8.67 -15.89
N LEU A 36 4.55 9.26 -15.47
CA LEU A 36 4.53 10.55 -14.81
C LEU A 36 3.98 11.66 -15.72
N SER A 37 4.37 11.70 -17.00
CA SER A 37 3.85 12.67 -17.99
C SER A 37 2.35 12.61 -18.23
N GLU A 38 1.74 11.45 -18.00
CA GLU A 38 0.30 11.25 -18.12
C GLU A 38 -0.43 11.52 -16.78
N LEU A 39 0.31 11.73 -15.68
CA LEU A 39 -0.23 11.91 -14.35
C LEU A 39 -0.80 13.32 -14.14
N GLY A 40 -2.13 13.41 -14.15
CA GLY A 40 -2.84 14.63 -13.78
C GLY A 40 -2.73 14.97 -12.29
N THR A 41 -3.17 16.18 -11.93
CA THR A 41 -3.08 16.67 -10.55
C THR A 41 -3.98 15.91 -9.58
N LYS A 42 -5.08 15.31 -10.05
CA LYS A 42 -6.00 14.55 -9.18
C LYS A 42 -5.38 13.17 -8.89
N GLU A 43 -4.88 12.53 -9.93
CA GLU A 43 -4.22 11.24 -9.97
C GLU A 43 -2.97 11.26 -9.09
N ALA A 44 -2.16 12.33 -9.17
CA ALA A 44 -0.99 12.51 -8.31
C ALA A 44 -1.35 12.54 -6.81
N LYS A 45 -2.48 13.15 -6.43
CA LYS A 45 -2.93 13.16 -5.02
C LYS A 45 -3.44 11.80 -4.60
N ILE A 46 -4.16 11.11 -5.48
CA ILE A 46 -4.65 9.77 -5.25
C ILE A 46 -3.45 8.83 -5.04
N PHE A 47 -2.44 8.94 -5.90
CA PHE A 47 -1.21 8.17 -5.78
C PHE A 47 -0.47 8.49 -4.47
N TYR A 48 -0.35 9.76 -4.10
CA TYR A 48 0.22 10.16 -2.81
C TYR A 48 -0.50 9.50 -1.63
N LYS A 49 -1.83 9.49 -1.64
CA LYS A 49 -2.63 8.82 -0.61
C LYS A 49 -2.38 7.31 -0.61
N ALA A 50 -2.36 6.68 -1.79
CA ALA A 50 -2.09 5.25 -1.91
C ALA A 50 -0.71 4.89 -1.35
N VAL A 51 0.35 5.62 -1.72
CA VAL A 51 1.71 5.40 -1.20
C VAL A 51 1.76 5.59 0.32
N ARG A 52 1.03 6.57 0.87
CA ARG A 52 0.91 6.73 2.33
C ARG A 52 0.33 5.49 3.02
N LEU A 53 -0.60 4.78 2.39
CA LEU A 53 -1.27 3.59 2.96
C LEU A 53 -0.57 2.27 2.60
N MET A 54 0.47 2.29 1.78
CA MET A 54 1.14 1.06 1.36
C MET A 54 2.00 0.48 2.48
N CYS A 55 1.89 -0.83 2.64
CA CYS A 55 2.69 -1.64 3.53
C CYS A 55 3.68 -2.49 2.72
N ARG A 56 4.81 -2.81 3.31
CA ARG A 56 5.76 -3.80 2.79
C ARG A 56 5.75 -5.01 3.71
N PHE A 57 5.85 -6.18 3.09
CA PHE A 57 5.79 -7.46 3.78
C PHE A 57 7.21 -8.01 3.83
N ASN A 58 7.69 -8.29 5.04
CA ASN A 58 9.04 -8.79 5.29
C ASN A 58 10.08 -7.89 4.61
N GLU A 59 11.07 -8.48 3.95
CA GLU A 59 12.14 -7.77 3.24
C GLU A 59 11.74 -7.37 1.80
N GLU A 60 10.47 -7.51 1.41
CA GLU A 60 10.06 -7.12 0.05
C GLU A 60 10.02 -5.61 -0.11
N HIS A 61 10.73 -5.12 -1.13
CA HIS A 61 10.83 -3.68 -1.40
C HIS A 61 9.55 -3.08 -2.02
N SER A 62 8.74 -3.90 -2.70
CA SER A 62 7.55 -3.43 -3.41
C SER A 62 6.40 -3.15 -2.43
N GLY A 63 5.89 -1.92 -2.48
CA GLY A 63 4.73 -1.51 -1.69
C GLY A 63 3.46 -2.24 -2.10
N ARG A 64 2.70 -2.69 -1.10
CA ARG A 64 1.42 -3.37 -1.23
C ARG A 64 0.35 -2.55 -0.53
N LEU A 65 -0.72 -2.22 -1.22
CA LEU A 65 -1.88 -1.60 -0.63
C LEU A 65 -2.83 -2.70 -0.17
N LEU A 66 -2.89 -2.93 1.14
CA LEU A 66 -3.76 -3.96 1.71
C LEU A 66 -5.23 -3.57 1.56
N THR A 67 -6.04 -4.53 1.14
CA THR A 67 -7.48 -4.39 0.94
C THR A 67 -8.27 -5.30 1.87
N GLY A 68 -7.65 -6.32 2.43
CA GLY A 68 -8.34 -7.23 3.33
C GLY A 68 -7.54 -8.49 3.66
N LEU A 69 -8.21 -9.39 4.35
CA LEU A 69 -7.74 -10.72 4.64
C LEU A 69 -8.92 -11.67 4.84
N TYR A 70 -8.69 -12.95 4.64
CA TYR A 70 -9.69 -13.96 4.89
C TYR A 70 -9.04 -15.29 5.25
N LYS A 71 -9.81 -16.18 5.85
CA LYS A 71 -9.41 -17.57 6.04
C LYS A 71 -9.87 -18.40 4.85
N LYS A 72 -8.96 -19.11 4.20
CA LYS A 72 -9.30 -19.96 3.06
C LYS A 72 -10.31 -21.03 3.52
N PRO A 73 -11.46 -21.17 2.84
CA PRO A 73 -12.43 -22.19 3.19
C PRO A 73 -11.83 -23.59 2.93
N THR A 74 -11.90 -24.45 3.94
CA THR A 74 -11.62 -25.89 3.78
C THR A 74 -12.82 -26.59 3.15
N LEU A 75 -12.60 -27.70 2.45
CA LEU A 75 -13.66 -28.48 1.77
C LEU A 75 -14.81 -28.90 2.70
N ILE A 76 -14.56 -28.98 4.00
CA ILE A 76 -15.54 -29.36 5.04
C ILE A 76 -16.38 -28.14 5.50
N ASN A 77 -15.94 -26.91 5.21
CA ASN A 77 -16.46 -25.68 5.81
C ASN A 77 -17.07 -24.70 4.78
N ILE A 78 -17.49 -25.22 3.61
CA ILE A 78 -18.08 -24.45 2.50
C ILE A 78 -19.40 -23.76 2.90
N PHE A 79 -20.06 -24.22 3.97
CA PHE A 79 -21.30 -23.66 4.49
C PHE A 79 -21.13 -22.63 5.61
N SER A 80 -19.91 -22.38 6.11
CA SER A 80 -19.68 -21.28 7.04
C SER A 80 -19.34 -20.00 6.27
N SER A 81 -19.89 -18.86 6.70
CA SER A 81 -19.49 -17.54 6.19
C SER A 81 -17.97 -17.40 6.34
N SER A 82 -17.24 -17.53 5.23
CA SER A 82 -15.80 -17.36 5.22
C SER A 82 -15.53 -15.92 5.65
N GLY A 83 -14.91 -15.76 6.81
CA GLY A 83 -14.67 -14.47 7.49
C GLY A 83 -13.70 -13.57 6.73
N LYS A 84 -14.07 -13.13 5.53
CA LYS A 84 -13.36 -12.12 4.77
C LYS A 84 -13.57 -10.78 5.44
N VAL A 85 -12.50 -10.24 5.98
CA VAL A 85 -12.41 -8.89 6.51
C VAL A 85 -11.89 -8.00 5.39
N SER A 86 -12.72 -7.05 4.95
CA SER A 86 -12.34 -6.03 3.96
C SER A 86 -12.02 -4.72 4.66
N LEU A 87 -10.91 -4.09 4.28
CA LEU A 87 -10.52 -2.77 4.79
C LEU A 87 -11.28 -1.68 4.05
N ASN A 88 -11.92 -0.77 4.80
CA ASN A 88 -12.60 0.36 4.20
C ASN A 88 -11.61 1.49 3.88
N LEU A 89 -10.95 1.42 2.72
CA LEU A 89 -9.97 2.42 2.29
C LEU A 89 -10.59 3.81 2.04
N ASN A 90 -11.91 3.91 1.85
CA ASN A 90 -12.59 5.19 1.64
C ASN A 90 -12.40 6.15 2.82
N GLN A 91 -12.33 5.64 4.05
CA GLN A 91 -12.13 6.48 5.24
C GLN A 91 -10.74 7.16 5.25
N PHE A 92 -9.77 6.60 4.51
CA PHE A 92 -8.46 7.20 4.27
C PHE A 92 -8.40 7.99 2.95
N GLY A 93 -9.56 8.24 2.34
CA GLY A 93 -9.71 9.02 1.13
C GLY A 93 -9.27 8.30 -0.14
N LEU A 94 -9.25 6.96 -0.13
CA LEU A 94 -8.91 6.11 -1.27
C LEU A 94 -10.07 5.17 -1.58
N SER A 95 -10.84 5.49 -2.62
CA SER A 95 -11.97 4.66 -3.05
C SER A 95 -11.55 3.56 -4.01
N TYR A 96 -12.44 2.60 -4.25
CA TYR A 96 -12.20 1.56 -5.25
C TYR A 96 -12.00 2.15 -6.65
N THR A 97 -12.79 3.18 -7.02
CA THR A 97 -12.60 3.91 -8.29
C THR A 97 -11.21 4.53 -8.39
N HIS A 98 -10.66 5.03 -7.28
CA HIS A 98 -9.28 5.51 -7.26
C HIS A 98 -8.27 4.40 -7.54
N LEU A 99 -8.50 3.17 -7.06
CA LEU A 99 -7.63 2.02 -7.37
C LEU A 99 -7.69 1.67 -8.86
N ILE A 100 -8.89 1.68 -9.45
CA ILE A 100 -9.07 1.48 -10.89
C ILE A 100 -8.24 2.52 -11.67
N SER A 101 -8.38 3.82 -11.33
CA SER A 101 -7.62 4.86 -12.01
C SER A 101 -6.10 4.70 -11.88
N LEU A 102 -5.61 4.31 -10.70
CA LEU A 102 -4.18 4.03 -10.50
C LEU A 102 -3.69 2.83 -11.31
N ALA A 103 -4.55 1.82 -11.50
CA ALA A 103 -4.24 0.65 -12.29
C ALA A 103 -4.21 0.95 -13.79
N GLU A 104 -5.15 1.76 -14.28
CA GLU A 104 -5.20 2.22 -15.68
C GLU A 104 -3.97 3.06 -16.06
N LEU A 105 -3.48 3.88 -15.12
CA LEU A 105 -2.24 4.64 -15.27
C LEU A 105 -0.98 3.77 -15.16
N GLY A 106 -1.13 2.49 -14.83
CA GLY A 106 0.00 1.57 -14.65
C GLY A 106 0.84 1.86 -13.42
N LEU A 107 0.29 2.48 -12.37
CA LEU A 107 0.96 2.70 -11.09
C LEU A 107 0.83 1.50 -10.14
N ILE A 108 -0.31 0.79 -10.22
CA ILE A 108 -0.53 -0.49 -9.53
C ILE A 108 -0.94 -1.56 -10.54
N HIS A 109 -0.76 -2.83 -10.18
CA HIS A 109 -1.29 -3.94 -10.98
C HIS A 109 -2.83 -3.87 -11.03
N GLN A 110 -3.42 -4.28 -12.17
CA GLN A 110 -4.87 -4.22 -12.39
C GLN A 110 -5.65 -5.22 -11.54
N GLN A 111 -5.05 -6.36 -11.24
CA GLN A 111 -5.69 -7.41 -10.45
C GLN A 111 -5.31 -7.27 -8.98
N GLU A 112 -6.32 -7.43 -8.12
CA GLU A 112 -6.08 -7.67 -6.71
C GLU A 112 -5.39 -9.03 -6.56
N ILE A 113 -4.34 -9.06 -5.74
CA ILE A 113 -3.50 -10.23 -5.54
C ILE A 113 -3.83 -10.85 -4.19
N GLU A 114 -3.87 -12.17 -4.17
CA GLU A 114 -3.94 -12.96 -2.96
C GLU A 114 -2.55 -13.46 -2.58
N SER A 115 -2.20 -13.37 -1.28
CA SER A 115 -0.96 -13.97 -0.79
C SER A 115 -1.02 -15.50 -0.83
N ALA A 116 0.14 -16.13 -0.71
CA ALA A 116 0.18 -17.50 -0.21
C ALA A 116 -0.51 -17.57 1.17
N PRO A 117 -1.13 -18.71 1.53
CA PRO A 117 -1.74 -18.88 2.84
C PRO A 117 -0.66 -18.90 3.93
N TYR A 118 -0.91 -18.14 5.00
CA TYR A 118 -0.13 -18.17 6.22
C TYR A 118 -0.77 -19.11 7.24
N ASN A 119 0.06 -19.79 8.02
CA ASN A 119 -0.33 -20.71 9.06
C ASN A 119 -0.32 -20.05 10.44
N SER A 120 -0.98 -20.71 11.40
CA SER A 120 -0.97 -20.27 12.79
C SER A 120 0.47 -20.19 13.31
N LYS A 121 0.79 -19.10 14.01
CA LYS A 121 2.11 -18.73 14.55
C LYS A 121 3.13 -18.24 13.51
N ASP A 122 2.78 -18.17 12.24
CA ASP A 122 3.62 -17.48 11.26
C ASP A 122 3.77 -16.02 11.67
N THR A 123 5.00 -15.52 11.62
CA THR A 123 5.31 -14.11 11.92
C THR A 123 5.56 -13.37 10.62
N LEU A 124 4.89 -12.23 10.47
CA LEU A 124 5.01 -11.34 9.34
C LEU A 124 5.48 -9.98 9.84
N LYS A 125 6.55 -9.46 9.24
CA LYS A 125 6.95 -8.08 9.47
C LYS A 125 6.21 -7.17 8.50
N LEU A 126 5.34 -6.33 9.02
CA LEU A 126 4.70 -5.26 8.25
C LEU A 126 5.47 -3.98 8.46
N SER A 127 5.92 -3.35 7.39
CA SER A 127 6.50 -2.01 7.47
C SER A 127 5.71 -1.00 6.67
N GLN A 128 5.49 0.17 7.26
CA GLN A 128 4.87 1.32 6.62
C GLN A 128 5.78 2.52 6.86
N ASN A 129 6.26 3.12 5.78
CA ASN A 129 7.24 4.21 5.84
C ASN A 129 8.45 3.85 6.72
N LYS A 130 8.64 4.55 7.85
CA LYS A 130 9.73 4.30 8.82
C LYS A 130 9.34 3.42 10.01
N GLN A 131 8.09 2.95 10.05
CA GLN A 131 7.56 2.11 11.13
C GLN A 131 7.55 0.65 10.68
N SER A 132 7.85 -0.26 11.59
CA SER A 132 7.79 -1.70 11.39
C SER A 132 7.09 -2.35 12.57
N PHE A 133 6.29 -3.38 12.28
CA PHE A 133 5.42 -4.06 13.22
C PHE A 133 5.50 -5.55 12.94
N ASP A 134 5.74 -6.34 13.98
CA ASP A 134 5.69 -7.79 13.88
C ASP A 134 4.28 -8.28 14.21
N VAL A 135 3.71 -9.03 13.28
CA VAL A 135 2.35 -9.54 13.37
C VAL A 135 2.38 -11.06 13.30
N VAL A 136 1.72 -11.70 14.26
CA VAL A 136 1.59 -13.14 14.36
C VAL A 136 0.23 -13.57 13.87
N VAL A 137 0.19 -14.51 12.95
CA VAL A 137 -1.05 -15.07 12.40
C VAL A 137 -1.68 -16.03 13.42
N LYS A 138 -2.96 -15.82 13.76
CA LYS A 138 -3.65 -16.63 14.78
C LYS A 138 -4.18 -17.95 14.24
N GLN A 139 -4.64 -17.95 12.99
CA GLN A 139 -5.34 -19.09 12.39
C GLN A 139 -4.56 -19.69 11.22
N LYS A 140 -4.83 -20.95 10.91
CA LYS A 140 -4.30 -21.57 9.69
C LYS A 140 -5.00 -21.04 8.44
N ASP A 141 -4.30 -21.11 7.31
CA ASP A 141 -4.80 -20.76 5.98
C ASP A 141 -5.31 -19.31 5.84
N VAL A 142 -4.64 -18.35 6.49
CA VAL A 142 -4.97 -16.92 6.38
C VAL A 142 -4.34 -16.35 5.10
N VAL A 143 -5.16 -15.72 4.28
CA VAL A 143 -4.76 -15.12 3.00
C VAL A 143 -5.00 -13.62 3.06
N PHE A 144 -3.99 -12.84 2.68
CA PHE A 144 -4.10 -11.38 2.53
C PHE A 144 -4.49 -11.03 1.10
N THR A 145 -5.31 -10.00 0.94
CA THR A 145 -5.63 -9.40 -0.36
C THR A 145 -5.02 -8.01 -0.45
N TYR A 146 -4.42 -7.69 -1.60
CA TYR A 146 -3.75 -6.40 -1.81
C TYR A 146 -3.58 -6.05 -3.29
N TYR A 147 -3.41 -4.76 -3.57
CA TYR A 147 -2.86 -4.29 -4.84
C TYR A 147 -1.36 -4.03 -4.71
N LYS A 148 -0.57 -4.47 -5.69
CA LYS A 148 0.89 -4.29 -5.71
C LYS A 148 1.28 -3.14 -6.65
N LEU A 149 2.30 -2.37 -6.28
CA LEU A 149 2.91 -1.40 -7.19
C LEU A 149 3.50 -2.09 -8.43
N THR A 150 3.30 -1.49 -9.60
CA THR A 150 4.09 -1.87 -10.79
C THR A 150 5.54 -1.40 -10.62
N PRO A 151 6.49 -1.82 -11.49
CA PRO A 151 7.84 -1.23 -11.49
C PRO A 151 7.82 0.31 -11.60
N SER A 152 6.98 0.86 -12.47
CA SER A 152 6.83 2.31 -12.61
C SER A 152 6.28 2.95 -11.34
N GLY A 153 5.23 2.38 -10.75
CA GLY A 153 4.66 2.87 -9.50
C GLY A 153 5.66 2.78 -8.35
N TYR A 154 6.47 1.73 -8.28
CA TYR A 154 7.51 1.59 -7.27
C TYR A 154 8.58 2.67 -7.41
N GLU A 155 9.13 2.87 -8.61
CA GLU A 155 10.11 3.93 -8.83
C GLU A 155 9.53 5.29 -8.44
N LEU A 156 8.32 5.62 -8.93
CA LEU A 156 7.64 6.88 -8.65
C LEU A 156 7.30 7.08 -7.18
N SER A 157 6.99 6.00 -6.45
CA SER A 157 6.69 6.07 -5.02
C SER A 157 7.87 6.57 -4.18
N ARG A 158 9.12 6.35 -4.63
CA ARG A 158 10.33 6.79 -3.90
C ARG A 158 10.45 8.31 -3.79
N LEU A 159 9.74 9.05 -4.63
CA LEU A 159 9.72 10.51 -4.66
C LEU A 159 8.65 11.09 -3.74
N VAL A 160 7.69 10.24 -3.35
CA VAL A 160 6.63 10.57 -2.42
C VAL A 160 7.19 10.35 -1.02
N ASN A 161 7.22 11.42 -0.22
CA ASN A 161 7.59 11.34 1.19
C ASN A 161 6.36 11.68 2.05
N PRO A 162 5.43 10.73 2.24
CA PRO A 162 4.26 10.96 3.07
C PRO A 162 4.68 11.09 4.54
N PRO A 163 3.92 11.84 5.36
CA PRO A 163 4.18 11.90 6.79
C PRO A 163 4.05 10.51 7.41
N ASN A 164 4.86 10.24 8.43
CA ASN A 164 4.67 9.06 9.26
C ASN A 164 3.35 9.23 10.02
N ASP A 165 2.42 8.33 9.76
CA ASP A 165 1.12 8.32 10.40
C ASP A 165 0.75 6.86 10.70
N SER A 166 0.49 6.58 11.97
CA SER A 166 0.16 5.25 12.46
C SER A 166 -1.34 4.95 12.39
N ASP A 167 -2.19 5.92 12.03
CA ASP A 167 -3.66 5.76 12.01
C ASP A 167 -4.10 4.58 11.14
N PHE A 168 -3.50 4.43 9.95
CA PHE A 168 -3.83 3.35 9.04
C PHE A 168 -3.43 1.98 9.58
N ILE A 169 -2.21 1.87 10.14
CA ILE A 169 -1.74 0.61 10.70
C ILE A 169 -2.54 0.24 11.95
N ASN A 170 -2.85 1.21 12.82
CA ASN A 170 -3.68 0.97 13.99
C ASN A 170 -5.09 0.49 13.58
N TYR A 171 -5.69 1.12 12.56
CA TYR A 171 -6.94 0.66 11.97
C TYR A 171 -6.84 -0.77 11.44
N LEU A 172 -5.77 -1.07 10.70
CA LEU A 172 -5.52 -2.38 10.13
C LEU A 172 -5.38 -3.46 11.21
N LEU A 173 -4.55 -3.23 12.23
CA LEU A 173 -4.32 -4.18 13.32
C LEU A 173 -5.59 -4.41 14.15
N ARG A 174 -6.42 -3.38 14.31
CA ARG A 174 -7.71 -3.48 14.99
C ARG A 174 -8.69 -4.34 14.19
N ASP A 175 -8.94 -4.00 12.93
CA ASP A 175 -9.91 -4.71 12.09
C ASP A 175 -9.45 -6.15 11.79
N PHE A 176 -8.14 -6.40 11.80
CA PHE A 176 -7.57 -7.73 11.62
C PHE A 176 -7.40 -8.53 12.92
N GLY A 177 -7.80 -7.98 14.06
CA GLY A 177 -7.54 -8.54 15.39
C GLY A 177 -8.07 -9.96 15.61
N ASP A 178 -9.09 -10.40 14.87
CA ASP A 178 -9.62 -11.77 14.97
C ASP A 178 -8.70 -12.81 14.31
N LEU A 179 -7.91 -12.40 13.33
CA LEU A 179 -7.04 -13.27 12.53
C LEU A 179 -5.54 -13.02 12.78
N LEU A 180 -5.19 -11.88 13.38
CA LEU A 180 -3.83 -11.46 13.69
C LEU A 180 -3.67 -11.06 15.17
N SER A 181 -2.48 -11.27 15.74
CA SER A 181 -2.02 -10.68 17.00
C SER A 181 -0.76 -9.86 16.75
N GLY A 182 -0.76 -8.58 17.09
CA GLY A 182 0.44 -7.74 17.06
C GLY A 182 1.16 -7.77 18.40
N ASN A 183 2.48 -7.98 18.38
CA ASN A 183 3.35 -7.54 19.47
C ASN A 183 3.86 -6.16 19.08
N TYR A 184 3.43 -5.14 19.82
CA TYR A 184 3.72 -3.74 19.52
C TYR A 184 5.13 -3.36 19.99
N ASP A 185 6.16 -3.93 19.37
CA ASP A 185 7.49 -3.32 19.46
C ASP A 185 7.58 -2.31 18.32
N VAL A 186 7.10 -1.09 18.59
CA VAL A 186 7.35 0.08 17.72
C VAL A 186 8.86 0.32 17.75
N THR A 187 9.58 -0.43 16.93
CA THR A 187 11.00 -0.20 16.71
C THR A 187 11.10 0.96 15.74
N THR A 188 10.96 2.18 16.27
CA THR A 188 11.35 3.39 15.56
C THR A 188 12.84 3.24 15.24
N LYS A 189 13.17 2.82 14.01
CA LYS A 189 14.56 2.90 13.56
C LYS A 189 14.95 4.37 13.55
N ALA A 190 15.88 4.71 14.44
CA ALA A 190 16.52 6.02 14.57
C ALA A 190 17.14 6.47 13.24
#